data_AF-A0A3D4XPY5-F1
#
_entry.id   AF-A0A3D4XPY5-F1
#
_cell.length_a   1.000
_cell.length_b   1.000
_cell.length_c   1.000
_cell.angle_alpha   90.00
_cell.angle_beta   90.00
_cell.angle_gamma   90.00
#
_symmetry.space_group_name_H-M   'P 1'
#
loop_
_entity.id
_entity.type
_entity.pdbx_description
1 polymer ?
#
loop_
_entity_poly.entity_id
_entity_poly.type
_entity_poly.pdbx_seq_one_letter_code
_entity_poly.pdbx_strand_id
1 'polypeptide(L)' 'CSCGLSGTMPLCDGTHKTAETDKRSVKFVAEKTGSVFLCACGKTQNVPYCDGSHQVQD' A
#
# COMPACT_ATOMS: atom_id res chain seq x y z
N CYS A 1 -1.04 1.28 1.59
CA CYS A 1 -2.36 0.98 2.15
C CYS A 1 -3.01 -0.03 1.23
N SER A 2 -3.43 -1.17 1.75
CA SER A 2 -3.99 -2.28 0.97
C SER A 2 -5.44 -2.05 0.54
N CYS A 3 -6.22 -1.25 1.28
CA CYS A 3 -7.62 -1.00 0.91
C CYS A 3 -7.79 -0.13 -0.34
N GLY A 4 -6.78 0.68 -0.69
CA GLY A 4 -6.80 1.59 -1.84
C GLY A 4 -7.56 2.91 -1.61
N LEU A 5 -8.09 3.14 -0.40
CA LEU A 5 -8.95 4.28 -0.07
C LEU A 5 -8.28 5.37 0.77
N SER A 6 -7.00 5.19 1.15
CA SER A 6 -6.30 6.17 2.00
C SER A 6 -6.03 7.46 1.22
N GLY A 7 -6.25 8.61 1.85
CA GLY A 7 -5.84 9.92 1.32
C GLY A 7 -4.34 10.18 1.45
N THR A 8 -3.62 9.36 2.21
CA THR A 8 -2.19 9.52 2.50
C THR A 8 -1.35 8.34 1.97
N MET A 9 -1.74 7.83 0.79
CA MET A 9 -0.98 6.77 0.11
C MET A 9 0.52 7.11 0.04
N PRO A 10 1.43 6.17 0.31
CA PRO A 10 1.22 4.72 0.47
C PRO A 10 0.86 4.28 1.90
N LEU A 11 0.63 5.19 2.85
CA LEU A 11 0.37 4.84 4.25
C LEU A 11 -1.13 4.69 4.52
N CYS A 12 -1.44 4.02 5.63
CA CYS A 12 -2.81 3.87 6.10
C CYS A 12 -3.19 5.04 7.01
N ASP A 13 -4.28 5.74 6.69
CA ASP A 13 -4.89 6.81 7.49
C ASP A 13 -6.06 6.31 8.37
N GLY A 14 -6.47 5.05 8.20
CA GLY A 14 -7.58 4.45 8.94
C GLY A 14 -8.92 4.51 8.20
N THR A 15 -9.00 5.07 6.99
CA THR A 15 -10.23 5.16 6.19
C THR A 15 -10.91 3.80 5.98
N HIS A 16 -10.15 2.70 5.93
CA HIS A 16 -10.68 1.34 5.82
C HIS A 16 -11.57 0.89 6.99
N LYS A 17 -11.55 1.59 8.13
CA LYS A 17 -12.37 1.24 9.30
C LYS A 17 -13.83 1.63 9.14
N THR A 18 -14.11 2.64 8.31
CA THR A 18 -15.44 3.19 8.09
C THR A 18 -15.92 3.06 6.65
N ALA A 19 -15.06 2.57 5.75
CA ALA A 19 -15.41 2.29 4.37
C ALA A 19 -15.98 0.87 4.23
N GLU A 20 -16.84 0.67 3.24
CA GLU A 20 -17.40 -0.64 2.85
C GLU A 20 -16.34 -1.53 2.19
N THR A 21 -15.40 -2.06 2.99
CA THR A 21 -14.32 -2.92 2.51
C THR A 21 -13.83 -3.89 3.59
N ASP A 22 -13.61 -5.15 3.20
CA ASP A 22 -13.00 -6.16 4.08
C ASP A 22 -11.47 -6.06 4.16
N LYS A 23 -10.86 -5.15 3.38
CA LYS A 23 -9.41 -5.03 3.29
C LYS A 23 -8.83 -4.37 4.54
N ARG A 24 -7.86 -5.05 5.18
CA ARG A 24 -7.15 -4.57 6.38
C ARG A 24 -5.77 -4.02 6.06
N SER A 25 -5.30 -3.07 6.87
CA SER A 25 -3.94 -2.51 6.76
C SER A 25 -2.86 -3.58 6.85
N VAL A 26 -1.83 -3.47 6.02
CA VAL A 26 -0.61 -4.29 6.11
C VAL A 26 0.33 -3.68 7.14
N LYS A 27 0.73 -4.45 8.16
CA LYS A 27 1.75 -4.04 9.12
C LYS A 27 3.12 -4.14 8.45
N PHE A 28 3.89 -3.06 8.52
CA PHE A 28 5.26 -3.01 8.04
C PHE A 28 6.16 -2.51 9.18
N VAL A 29 7.29 -3.19 9.38
CA VAL A 29 8.34 -2.78 10.31
C VAL A 29 9.63 -2.77 9.53
N ALA A 30 10.29 -1.62 9.43
CA ALA A 30 11.57 -1.53 8.76
C ALA A 30 12.65 -2.19 9.63
N GLU A 31 13.37 -3.17 9.07
CA GLU A 31 14.46 -3.86 9.78
C GLU A 31 15.74 -3.03 9.84
N LYS A 32 15.90 -2.09 8.91
CA LYS A 32 17.07 -1.21 8.81
C LYS A 32 16.66 0.19 8.35
N THR A 33 17.49 1.17 8.69
CA THR A 33 17.34 2.54 8.19
C THR A 33 17.75 2.62 6.72
N GLY A 34 16.93 3.26 5.91
CA GLY A 34 17.21 3.50 4.50
C GLY A 34 15.97 3.91 3.72
N SER A 35 16.16 4.18 2.43
CA SER A 35 15.08 4.48 1.50
C SER A 35 14.57 3.22 0.83
N VAL A 36 13.25 3.09 0.75
CA VAL A 36 12.55 2.05 0.00
C VAL A 36 11.35 2.65 -0.72
N PHE A 37 10.94 2.04 -1.82
CA PHE A 37 9.70 2.41 -2.50
C PHE A 37 8.57 1.50 -2.02
N LEU A 38 7.52 2.10 -1.45
CA LEU A 38 6.30 1.38 -1.08
C LEU A 38 5.26 1.51 -2.19
N CYS A 39 4.43 0.48 -2.35
CA CYS A 39 3.37 0.49 -3.34
C CYS A 39 2.26 1.48 -2.94
N ALA A 40 1.96 2.40 -3.87
CA ALA A 40 0.83 3.31 -3.78
C ALA A 40 -0.31 2.97 -4.77
N CYS A 41 -0.06 2.16 -5.80
CA CYS A 41 -1.04 1.88 -6.86
C CYS A 41 -1.99 0.71 -6.54
N GLY A 42 -1.67 -0.12 -5.54
CA GLY A 42 -2.43 -1.34 -5.22
C GLY A 42 -2.23 -2.52 -6.20
N LYS A 43 -1.35 -2.41 -7.19
CA LYS A 43 -1.08 -3.45 -8.20
C LYS A 43 0.14 -4.33 -7.93
N THR A 44 0.89 -4.09 -6.85
CA THR A 44 2.12 -4.85 -6.57
C THR A 44 1.84 -6.31 -6.24
N GLN A 45 2.74 -7.18 -6.70
CA GLN A 45 2.86 -8.57 -6.29
C GLN A 45 3.91 -8.77 -5.17
N ASN A 46 4.66 -7.72 -4.82
CA ASN A 46 5.70 -7.72 -3.78
C ASN A 46 5.33 -6.80 -2.59
N VAL A 47 4.16 -7.03 -1.99
CA VAL A 47 3.66 -6.21 -0.87
C VAL A 47 4.67 -6.19 0.30
N PRO A 48 5.02 -5.03 0.87
CA PRO A 48 4.45 -3.69 0.64
C PRO A 48 5.23 -2.83 -0.37
N TYR A 49 6.25 -3.38 -1.04
CA TYR A 49 7.17 -2.65 -1.89
C TYR A 49 6.59 -2.33 -3.27
N CYS A 50 7.17 -1.35 -3.95
CA CYS A 50 6.91 -1.10 -5.36
C CYS A 50 7.76 -2.07 -6.21
N ASP A 51 7.13 -2.70 -7.18
CA ASP A 51 7.74 -3.64 -8.14
C ASP A 51 7.53 -3.21 -9.60
N GLY A 52 7.05 -1.98 -9.83
CA GLY A 52 6.77 -1.48 -11.17
C GLY A 52 5.44 -1.94 -11.78
N SER A 53 4.63 -2.78 -11.12
CA SER A 53 3.35 -3.25 -11.68
C SER A 53 2.33 -2.14 -11.99
N HIS A 54 2.56 -0.90 -11.55
CA HIS A 54 1.77 0.26 -11.96
C HIS A 54 1.98 0.68 -13.42
N GLN A 55 3.10 0.30 -14.04
CA GLN A 55 3.45 0.67 -15.41
C GLN A 55 2.78 -0.21 -16.46
N VAL A 56 2.28 -1.39 -16.05
CA VAL A 56 1.54 -2.26 -16.95
C VAL A 56 0.15 -1.66 -17.15
N GLN A 57 -0.09 -1.17 -18.37
CA GLN A 57 -1.39 -0.80 -18.91
C GLN A 57 -1.78 -1.91 -19.88
N ASP A 58 -2.93 -2.55 -19.65
CA ASP A 58 -3.66 -3.26 -20.70
C ASP A 58 -4.45 -2.25 -21.54
#